data_AF-I3D1K7-F1
#
_entry.id   AF-I3D1K7-F1
#
_cell.length_a   1.000
_cell.length_b   1.000
_cell.length_c   1.000
_cell.angle_alpha   90.00
_cell.angle_beta   90.00
_cell.angle_gamma   90.00
#
_symmetry.space_group_name_H-M   'P 1'
#
loop_
_entity.id
_entity.type
_entity.pdbx_description
1 polymer ?
#
loop_
_entity_poly.entity_id
_entity_poly.type
_entity_poly.pdbx_seq_one_letter_code
_entity_poly.pdbx_strand_id
1 'polypeptide(L)'
;MSSSTSFQNEITEKLSRYFQQVRKEWRITQDATDAFSTDVDVYAPRIDVAVGPFNVSEGNERENITNVFENSAPQNLKKMIESSSLQKNNNPRCMLAIEVVYSGSTKHILGDITNASMIGLYGFVVAHNDRIDEVNRIFEYTKTIKAVHKAPSDLFSNVKIMSTNEFLELL
;
A
#
# COMPACT_ATOMS: atom_id res chain seq x y z
N MET A 1 -23.28 8.85 1.41
CA MET A 1 -22.06 8.16 1.86
C MET A 1 -21.45 7.49 0.63
N SER A 2 -20.19 7.79 0.29
CA SER A 2 -19.51 7.03 -0.77
C SER A 2 -19.28 5.61 -0.27
N SER A 3 -19.35 4.62 -1.18
CA SER A 3 -18.99 3.23 -0.85
C SER A 3 -17.48 3.03 -1.05
N SER A 4 -16.92 1.98 -0.44
CA SER A 4 -15.51 1.59 -0.67
C SER A 4 -15.21 1.45 -2.16
N THR A 5 -16.08 0.76 -2.91
CA THR A 5 -15.95 0.62 -4.38
C THR A 5 -15.97 1.96 -5.11
N SER A 6 -16.82 2.90 -4.70
CA SER A 6 -16.86 4.24 -5.29
C SER A 6 -15.54 4.99 -5.05
N PHE A 7 -14.98 4.87 -3.85
CA PHE A 7 -13.70 5.49 -3.51
C PHE A 7 -12.53 4.85 -4.25
N GLN A 8 -12.46 3.52 -4.32
CA GLN A 8 -11.47 2.80 -5.12
C GLN A 8 -11.50 3.24 -6.60
N ASN A 9 -12.70 3.42 -7.17
CA ASN A 9 -12.86 3.93 -8.53
C ASN A 9 -12.30 5.35 -8.69
N GLU A 10 -12.64 6.24 -7.76
CA GLU A 10 -12.19 7.64 -7.77
C GLU A 10 -10.67 7.75 -7.70
N ILE A 11 -10.04 7.06 -6.75
CA ILE A 11 -8.58 7.12 -6.61
C ILE A 11 -7.88 6.47 -7.80
N THR A 12 -8.45 5.41 -8.38
CA THR A 12 -7.91 4.78 -9.59
C THR A 12 -7.90 5.75 -10.76
N GLU A 13 -9.00 6.49 -10.97
CA GLU A 13 -9.09 7.49 -12.02
C GLU A 13 -8.07 8.62 -11.82
N LYS A 14 -7.97 9.14 -10.60
CA LYS A 14 -7.01 10.21 -10.25
C LYS A 14 -5.56 9.75 -10.44
N LEU A 15 -5.20 8.58 -9.92
CA LEU A 15 -3.85 8.01 -10.04
C LEU A 15 -3.48 7.75 -11.51
N SER A 16 -4.44 7.35 -12.34
CA SER A 16 -4.21 7.09 -13.77
C SER A 16 -3.82 8.35 -14.56
N ARG A 17 -3.99 9.55 -13.99
CA ARG A 17 -3.51 10.81 -14.58
C ARG A 17 -2.00 11.00 -14.43
N TYR A 18 -1.39 10.33 -13.44
CA TYR A 18 0.05 10.44 -13.13
C TYR A 18 0.81 9.17 -13.50
N PHE A 19 0.15 8.02 -13.43
CA PHE A 19 0.79 6.71 -13.59
C PHE A 19 0.12 5.92 -14.73
N GLN A 20 0.95 5.29 -15.57
CA GLN A 20 0.46 4.48 -16.69
C GLN A 20 -0.12 3.13 -16.26
N GLN A 21 0.31 2.62 -15.10
CA GLN A 21 -0.03 1.29 -14.62
C GLN A 21 -0.78 1.41 -13.29
N VAL A 22 -2.11 1.45 -13.35
CA VAL A 22 -2.97 1.45 -12.16
C VAL A 22 -3.96 0.30 -12.29
N ARG A 23 -4.02 -0.57 -11.28
CA ARG A 23 -4.87 -1.76 -11.26
C ARG A 23 -5.72 -1.74 -9.99
N LYS A 24 -7.02 -1.97 -10.14
CA LYS A 24 -7.89 -2.26 -8.99
C LYS A 24 -7.83 -3.75 -8.68
N GLU A 25 -8.00 -4.07 -7.41
CA GLU A 25 -8.24 -5.44 -6.94
C GLU A 25 -7.17 -6.42 -7.45
N TRP A 26 -5.92 -5.94 -7.45
CA TRP A 26 -4.78 -6.60 -8.08
C TRP A 26 -4.29 -7.75 -7.21
N ARG A 27 -4.25 -8.94 -7.80
CA ARG A 27 -3.70 -10.14 -7.15
C ARG A 27 -2.21 -10.19 -7.43
N ILE A 28 -1.39 -10.44 -6.41
CA ILE A 28 0.06 -10.50 -6.59
C ILE A 28 0.54 -11.65 -7.49
N THR A 29 -0.32 -12.67 -7.69
CA THR A 29 -0.07 -13.79 -8.60
C THR A 29 -0.36 -13.44 -10.05
N GLN A 30 -1.02 -12.30 -10.32
CA GLN A 30 -1.37 -11.91 -11.67
C GLN A 30 -0.09 -11.54 -12.43
N ASP A 31 0.13 -12.23 -13.55
CA ASP A 31 1.32 -12.12 -14.39
C ASP A 31 2.63 -12.59 -13.72
N ALA A 32 2.53 -13.22 -12.54
CA ALA A 32 3.69 -13.66 -11.77
C ALA A 32 4.36 -14.90 -12.40
N THR A 33 5.67 -14.82 -12.62
CA THR A 33 6.50 -15.90 -13.16
C THR A 33 7.55 -16.41 -12.16
N ASP A 34 7.46 -15.96 -10.92
CA ASP A 34 8.39 -16.27 -9.84
C ASP A 34 7.73 -17.08 -8.71
N ALA A 35 8.22 -16.96 -7.47
CA ALA A 35 7.72 -17.66 -6.29
C ALA A 35 6.24 -17.41 -5.96
N PHE A 36 5.58 -16.44 -6.61
CA PHE A 36 4.14 -16.19 -6.49
C PHE A 36 3.36 -16.53 -7.76
N SER A 37 3.90 -17.36 -8.66
CA SER A 37 3.15 -17.87 -9.79
C SER A 37 1.88 -18.60 -9.33
N THR A 38 0.87 -18.65 -10.19
CA THR A 38 -0.45 -19.24 -9.87
C THR A 38 -0.40 -20.72 -9.52
N ASP A 39 0.69 -21.40 -9.87
CA ASP A 39 0.88 -22.83 -9.64
C ASP A 39 1.48 -23.11 -8.24
N VAL A 40 1.82 -22.07 -7.48
CA VAL A 40 2.33 -22.18 -6.12
C VAL A 40 1.19 -22.02 -5.11
N ASP A 41 1.01 -23.05 -4.26
CA ASP A 41 -0.02 -23.06 -3.20
C ASP A 41 0.43 -22.23 -1.99
N VAL A 42 0.40 -20.91 -2.13
CA VAL A 42 0.69 -19.94 -1.07
C VAL A 42 -0.37 -18.85 -1.00
N TYR A 43 -0.53 -18.25 0.18
CA TYR A 43 -1.39 -17.08 0.32
C TYR A 43 -0.91 -15.94 -0.59
N ALA A 44 -1.82 -15.43 -1.42
CA ALA A 44 -1.57 -14.33 -2.34
C ALA A 44 -2.53 -13.17 -2.03
N PRO A 45 -2.05 -12.08 -1.41
CA PRO A 45 -2.88 -10.91 -1.15
C PRO A 45 -3.46 -10.32 -2.43
N ARG A 46 -4.64 -9.72 -2.28
CA ARG A 46 -5.33 -8.93 -3.30
C ARG A 46 -5.39 -7.50 -2.78
N ILE A 47 -4.68 -6.60 -3.46
CA ILE A 47 -4.61 -5.18 -3.08
C ILE A 47 -5.77 -4.43 -3.72
N ASP A 48 -6.49 -3.62 -2.94
CA ASP A 48 -7.63 -2.83 -3.44
C ASP A 48 -7.26 -1.93 -4.63
N VAL A 49 -6.16 -1.18 -4.53
CA VAL A 49 -5.59 -0.41 -5.65
C VAL A 49 -4.06 -0.51 -5.63
N ALA A 50 -3.47 -0.92 -6.75
CA ALA A 50 -2.04 -1.04 -6.92
C ALA A 50 -1.54 -0.18 -8.09
N VAL A 51 -0.40 0.49 -7.88
CA VAL A 51 0.26 1.32 -8.89
C VAL A 51 1.60 0.71 -9.25
N GLY A 52 1.84 0.48 -10.54
CA GLY A 52 3.07 -0.07 -11.08
C GLY A 52 4.17 0.98 -11.28
N PRO A 53 5.39 0.60 -11.69
CA PRO A 53 5.71 -0.70 -12.30
C PRO A 53 5.52 -1.89 -11.34
N PHE A 54 5.14 -3.04 -11.90
CA PHE A 54 4.91 -4.27 -11.15
C PHE A 54 6.12 -5.20 -11.28
N ASN A 55 6.67 -5.64 -10.15
CA ASN A 55 7.73 -6.64 -10.08
C ASN A 55 7.10 -8.04 -9.99
N VAL A 56 6.90 -8.69 -11.14
CA VAL A 56 6.19 -9.99 -11.26
C VAL A 56 7.08 -11.12 -11.77
N SER A 57 8.37 -10.83 -11.96
CA SER A 57 9.34 -11.80 -12.48
C SER A 57 10.49 -11.96 -11.49
N GLU A 58 11.32 -12.98 -11.69
CA GLU A 58 12.52 -13.15 -10.87
C GLU A 58 13.42 -11.91 -10.90
N GLY A 59 13.90 -11.51 -9.73
CA GLY A 59 14.73 -10.33 -9.57
C GLY A 59 14.14 -9.32 -8.60
N ASN A 60 14.85 -8.20 -8.44
CA ASN A 60 14.42 -7.11 -7.57
C ASN A 60 14.41 -5.80 -8.34
N GLU A 61 13.21 -5.37 -8.74
CA GLU A 61 12.98 -4.15 -9.53
C GLU A 61 12.89 -2.87 -8.68
N ARG A 62 13.32 -2.91 -7.40
CA ARG A 62 13.20 -1.78 -6.48
C ARG A 62 13.75 -0.46 -7.04
N GLU A 63 14.92 -0.50 -7.67
CA GLU A 63 15.56 0.70 -8.22
C GLU A 63 14.75 1.30 -9.37
N ASN A 64 14.29 0.45 -10.29
CA ASN A 64 13.44 0.86 -11.40
C ASN A 64 12.11 1.45 -10.89
N ILE A 65 11.42 0.76 -9.97
CA ILE A 65 10.19 1.25 -9.35
C ILE A 65 10.42 2.60 -8.64
N THR A 66 11.53 2.73 -7.92
CA THR A 66 11.93 3.98 -7.27
C THR A 66 12.10 5.09 -8.30
N ASN A 67 12.85 4.85 -9.38
CA ASN A 67 13.08 5.85 -10.42
C ASN A 67 11.77 6.31 -11.08
N VAL A 68 10.83 5.41 -11.33
CA VAL A 68 9.51 5.81 -11.88
C VAL A 68 8.73 6.63 -10.85
N PHE A 69 8.75 6.28 -9.56
CA PHE A 69 8.11 7.07 -8.52
C PHE A 69 8.67 8.50 -8.47
N GLU A 70 10.00 8.64 -8.42
CA GLU A 70 10.66 9.95 -8.34
C GLU A 70 10.40 10.83 -9.57
N ASN A 71 10.08 10.24 -10.73
CA ASN A 71 9.80 10.98 -11.96
C ASN A 71 8.32 11.27 -12.18
N SER A 72 7.41 10.37 -11.77
CA SER A 72 5.99 10.43 -12.14
C SER A 72 5.05 10.83 -11.01
N ALA A 73 5.43 10.61 -9.75
CA ALA A 73 4.49 10.82 -8.64
C ALA A 73 4.13 12.31 -8.43
N PRO A 74 2.89 12.63 -8.00
CA PRO A 74 2.49 13.97 -7.61
C PRO A 74 3.42 14.57 -6.54
N GLN A 75 3.68 15.88 -6.63
CA GLN A 75 4.57 16.57 -5.68
C GLN A 75 4.06 16.51 -4.24
N ASN A 76 2.74 16.59 -4.03
CA ASN A 76 2.16 16.48 -2.69
C ASN A 76 2.39 15.08 -2.09
N LEU A 77 2.26 14.03 -2.90
CA LEU A 77 2.53 12.66 -2.49
C LEU A 77 4.01 12.48 -2.09
N LYS A 78 4.96 13.00 -2.88
CA LYS A 78 6.40 12.96 -2.58
C LYS A 78 6.71 13.65 -1.26
N LYS A 79 6.24 14.89 -1.09
CA LYS A 79 6.43 15.67 0.15
C LYS A 79 5.85 14.98 1.38
N MET A 80 4.68 14.35 1.24
CA MET A 80 4.04 13.60 2.33
C MET A 80 4.89 12.39 2.73
N ILE A 81 5.43 11.64 1.76
CA ILE A 81 6.32 10.50 2.02
C ILE A 81 7.61 10.94 2.74
N GLU A 82 8.24 12.01 2.25
CA GLU A 82 9.46 12.59 2.84
C GLU A 82 9.21 13.06 4.28
N SER A 83 8.16 13.87 4.49
CA SER A 83 7.80 14.38 5.83
C SER A 83 7.38 13.29 6.82
N SER A 84 6.82 12.17 6.32
CA SER A 84 6.47 11.02 7.15
C SER A 84 7.65 10.08 7.44
N SER A 85 8.84 10.37 6.89
CA SER A 85 10.04 9.51 7.01
C SER A 85 9.80 8.05 6.63
N LEU A 86 8.95 7.79 5.62
CA LEU A 86 8.66 6.42 5.21
C LEU A 86 9.90 5.78 4.57
N GLN A 87 10.21 4.56 5.01
CA GLN A 87 11.28 3.78 4.39
C GLN A 87 10.76 3.11 3.11
N LYS A 88 11.66 2.90 2.15
CA LYS A 88 11.36 2.16 0.92
C LYS A 88 11.43 0.66 1.19
N ASN A 89 10.38 -0.11 0.87
CA ASN A 89 10.45 -1.57 0.89
C ASN A 89 11.65 -2.05 0.05
N ASN A 90 12.38 -3.05 0.56
CA ASN A 90 13.60 -3.56 -0.06
C ASN A 90 13.31 -4.54 -1.21
N ASN A 91 12.11 -5.11 -1.29
CA ASN A 91 11.69 -5.99 -2.38
C ASN A 91 10.21 -5.75 -2.73
N PRO A 92 9.88 -4.57 -3.29
CA PRO A 92 8.51 -4.23 -3.61
C PRO A 92 8.00 -5.03 -4.82
N ARG A 93 6.71 -5.36 -4.79
CA ARG A 93 5.93 -5.96 -5.87
C ARG A 93 5.28 -4.89 -6.75
N CYS A 94 5.01 -3.72 -6.20
CA CYS A 94 4.50 -2.57 -6.93
C CYS A 94 5.01 -1.25 -6.32
N MET A 95 4.79 -0.14 -6.99
CA MET A 95 5.15 1.19 -6.49
C MET A 95 4.30 1.59 -5.28
N LEU A 96 2.98 1.60 -5.45
CA LEU A 96 2.03 1.90 -4.37
C LEU A 96 1.11 0.71 -4.18
N ALA A 97 0.95 0.27 -2.93
CA ALA A 97 -0.09 -0.69 -2.53
C ALA A 97 -1.07 0.02 -1.60
N ILE A 98 -2.33 0.15 -2.01
CA ILE A 98 -3.35 0.92 -1.31
C ILE A 98 -4.47 -0.03 -0.90
N GLU A 99 -4.75 -0.10 0.40
CA GLU A 99 -5.88 -0.83 0.99
C GLU A 99 -6.91 0.16 1.54
N VAL A 100 -8.21 -0.08 1.30
CA VAL A 100 -9.31 0.84 1.59
C VAL A 100 -10.20 0.29 2.72
N VAL A 101 -10.12 0.90 3.89
CA VAL A 101 -10.76 0.40 5.11
C VAL A 101 -12.07 1.16 5.38
N TYR A 102 -13.19 0.57 4.95
CA TYR A 102 -14.54 1.06 5.27
C TYR A 102 -15.26 0.14 6.29
N SER A 103 -14.94 -1.15 6.27
CA SER A 103 -15.53 -2.17 7.14
C SER A 103 -14.43 -3.12 7.63
N GLY A 104 -14.79 -4.22 8.30
CA GLY A 104 -13.82 -5.22 8.74
C GLY A 104 -13.44 -5.11 10.21
N SER A 105 -12.95 -6.24 10.73
CA SER A 105 -12.54 -6.39 12.13
C SER A 105 -11.07 -6.01 12.31
N THR A 106 -10.62 -5.89 13.56
CA THR A 106 -9.20 -5.62 13.91
C THR A 106 -8.22 -6.55 13.19
N LYS A 107 -8.55 -7.85 13.03
CA LYS A 107 -7.70 -8.80 12.30
C LYS A 107 -7.61 -8.51 10.80
N HIS A 108 -8.69 -7.98 10.21
CA HIS A 108 -8.71 -7.61 8.80
C HIS A 108 -7.85 -6.36 8.59
N ILE A 109 -8.03 -5.34 9.43
CA ILE A 109 -7.25 -4.09 9.36
C ILE A 109 -5.75 -4.34 9.52
N LEU A 110 -5.34 -5.21 10.46
CA LEU A 110 -3.94 -5.59 10.59
C LEU A 110 -3.43 -6.34 9.36
N GLY A 111 -4.29 -7.16 8.73
CA GLY A 111 -4.02 -7.79 7.45
C GLY A 111 -3.80 -6.76 6.34
N ASP A 112 -4.64 -5.74 6.25
CA ASP A 112 -4.53 -4.65 5.25
C ASP A 112 -3.20 -3.90 5.42
N ILE A 113 -2.83 -3.54 6.65
CA ILE A 113 -1.52 -2.93 6.97
C ILE A 113 -0.37 -3.85 6.51
N THR A 114 -0.50 -5.14 6.77
CA THR A 114 0.52 -6.13 6.41
C THR A 114 0.65 -6.24 4.90
N ASN A 115 -0.44 -6.41 4.17
CA ASN A 115 -0.46 -6.52 2.72
C ASN A 115 0.14 -5.26 2.07
N ALA A 116 -0.33 -4.07 2.47
CA ALA A 116 0.18 -2.80 1.95
C ALA A 116 1.69 -2.66 2.17
N SER A 117 2.19 -3.02 3.36
CA SER A 117 3.61 -2.99 3.69
C SER A 117 4.44 -3.94 2.83
N MET A 118 4.02 -5.19 2.74
CA MET A 118 4.81 -6.23 2.10
C MET A 118 4.87 -6.08 0.57
N ILE A 119 3.82 -5.51 -0.03
CA ILE A 119 3.65 -5.47 -1.48
C ILE A 119 4.14 -4.14 -2.09
N GLY A 120 3.87 -2.99 -1.47
CA GLY A 120 4.25 -1.69 -2.03
C GLY A 120 5.69 -1.29 -1.74
N LEU A 121 6.32 -0.52 -2.63
CA LEU A 121 7.47 0.33 -2.28
C LEU A 121 7.06 1.24 -1.12
N TYR A 122 5.87 1.83 -1.25
CA TYR A 122 5.12 2.48 -0.19
C TYR A 122 3.71 1.87 -0.06
N GLY A 123 3.30 1.59 1.17
CA GLY A 123 1.98 1.10 1.50
C GLY A 123 1.08 2.21 2.03
N PHE A 124 -0.18 2.23 1.61
CA PHE A 124 -1.21 3.14 2.10
C PHE A 124 -2.39 2.35 2.63
N VAL A 125 -2.81 2.66 3.84
CA VAL A 125 -4.09 2.18 4.38
C VAL A 125 -4.98 3.40 4.53
N VAL A 126 -5.96 3.49 3.66
CA VAL A 126 -6.85 4.64 3.53
C VAL A 126 -8.18 4.29 4.18
N ALA A 127 -8.41 4.83 5.38
CA ALA A 127 -9.58 4.54 6.16
C ALA A 127 -10.71 5.56 5.88
N HIS A 128 -11.96 5.09 5.89
CA HIS A 128 -13.09 6.01 5.97
C HIS A 128 -13.02 6.81 7.28
N ASN A 129 -13.54 8.04 7.26
CA ASN A 129 -13.39 9.01 8.36
C ASN A 129 -13.89 8.49 9.73
N ASP A 130 -14.87 7.59 9.75
CA ASP A 130 -15.41 6.98 10.99
C ASP A 130 -14.58 5.79 11.51
N ARG A 131 -13.62 5.30 10.72
CA ARG A 131 -12.73 4.16 11.08
C ARG A 131 -11.31 4.58 11.39
N ILE A 132 -10.91 5.81 11.05
CA ILE A 132 -9.51 6.25 11.14
C ILE A 132 -8.91 6.07 12.54
N ASP A 133 -9.68 6.33 13.60
CA ASP A 133 -9.23 6.17 14.99
C ASP A 133 -8.95 4.70 15.34
N GLU A 134 -9.78 3.79 14.84
CA GLU A 134 -9.59 2.35 15.05
C GLU A 134 -8.33 1.86 14.34
N VAL A 135 -8.13 2.27 13.08
CA VAL A 135 -6.95 1.90 12.28
C VAL A 135 -5.68 2.46 12.92
N ASN A 136 -5.69 3.73 13.36
CA ASN A 136 -4.57 4.34 14.05
C ASN A 136 -4.22 3.59 15.35
N ARG A 137 -5.22 3.24 16.16
CA ARG A 137 -4.99 2.46 17.40
C ARG A 137 -4.31 1.11 17.11
N ILE A 138 -4.70 0.44 16.03
CA ILE A 138 -4.09 -0.83 15.61
C ILE A 138 -2.65 -0.59 15.14
N PHE A 139 -2.40 0.47 14.40
CA PHE A 139 -1.06 0.82 13.96
C PHE A 139 -0.14 1.21 15.14
N GLU A 140 -0.64 1.95 16.14
CA GLU A 140 0.09 2.29 17.38
C GLU A 140 0.46 1.05 18.21
N TYR A 141 -0.40 0.02 18.20
CA TYR A 141 -0.06 -1.26 18.81
C TYR A 141 1.19 -1.88 18.15
N THR A 142 1.34 -1.79 16.84
CA THR A 142 2.55 -2.28 16.15
C THR A 142 3.80 -1.51 16.57
N LYS A 143 3.70 -0.19 16.75
CA LYS A 143 4.81 0.63 17.29
C LYS A 143 5.21 0.20 18.69
N THR A 144 4.22 -0.13 19.53
CA THR A 144 4.44 -0.65 20.88
C THR A 144 5.19 -1.98 20.85
N ILE A 145 4.77 -2.93 20.02
CA ILE A 145 5.46 -4.23 19.84
C ILE A 145 6.93 -4.03 19.44
N LYS A 146 7.18 -3.11 18.50
CA LYS A 146 8.54 -2.78 18.03
C LYS A 146 9.39 -2.19 19.16
N ALA A 147 8.83 -1.27 19.95
CA ALA A 147 9.51 -0.61 21.06
C ALA A 147 9.90 -1.59 22.18
N VAL A 148 9.14 -2.68 22.36
CA VAL A 148 9.48 -3.75 23.32
C VAL A 148 10.25 -4.91 22.68
N HIS A 149 10.80 -4.72 21.49
CA HIS A 149 11.62 -5.69 20.75
C HIS A 149 10.94 -7.04 20.47
N LYS A 150 9.61 -7.05 20.35
CA LYS A 150 8.83 -8.24 19.95
C LYS A 150 8.66 -8.38 18.43
N ALA A 151 9.09 -7.38 17.67
CA ALA A 151 9.08 -7.36 16.21
C ALA A 151 10.27 -6.57 15.66
N PRO A 152 10.64 -6.77 14.38
CA PRO A 152 11.67 -5.97 13.71
C PRO A 152 11.40 -4.47 13.78
N SER A 153 12.46 -3.67 13.91
CA SER A 153 12.36 -2.20 14.06
C SER A 153 11.85 -1.50 12.79
N ASP A 154 11.95 -2.15 11.65
CA ASP A 154 11.46 -1.70 10.34
C ASP A 154 10.07 -2.24 10.01
N LEU A 155 9.43 -3.03 10.89
CA LEU A 155 8.07 -3.53 10.65
C LEU A 155 7.13 -2.36 10.31
N PHE A 156 6.50 -2.43 9.14
CA PHE A 156 5.58 -1.43 8.59
C PHE A 156 6.14 0.00 8.46
N SER A 157 7.47 0.16 8.36
CA SER A 157 8.11 1.48 8.22
C SER A 157 7.85 2.15 6.87
N ASN A 158 7.33 1.41 5.89
CA ASN A 158 6.93 1.90 4.58
C ASN A 158 5.43 2.21 4.46
N VAL A 159 4.66 2.08 5.55
CA VAL A 159 3.20 2.26 5.54
C VAL A 159 2.79 3.60 6.13
N LYS A 160 1.83 4.23 5.47
CA LYS A 160 1.10 5.39 5.98
C LYS A 160 -0.38 5.07 6.15
N ILE A 161 -0.91 5.38 7.34
CA ILE A 161 -2.35 5.43 7.61
C ILE A 161 -2.84 6.85 7.36
N MET A 162 -3.99 6.99 6.71
CA MET A 162 -4.67 8.28 6.54
C MET A 162 -6.15 8.11 6.20
N SER A 163 -6.91 9.18 6.33
CA SER A 163 -8.30 9.24 5.92
C SER A 163 -8.46 9.32 4.40
N THR A 164 -9.67 9.02 3.92
CA THR A 164 -10.05 9.20 2.51
C THR A 164 -9.82 10.62 2.02
N ASN A 165 -10.11 11.62 2.86
CA ASN A 165 -9.98 13.03 2.50
C ASN A 165 -8.51 13.43 2.35
N GLU A 166 -7.68 13.07 3.35
CA GLU A 166 -6.25 13.35 3.32
C GLU A 166 -5.59 12.70 2.10
N PHE A 167 -5.97 11.46 1.75
CA PHE A 167 -5.40 10.81 0.57
C PHE A 167 -5.78 11.51 -0.74
N LEU A 168 -7.04 11.96 -0.87
CA LEU A 168 -7.49 12.69 -2.07
C LEU A 168 -6.80 14.03 -2.26
N GLU A 169 -6.36 14.70 -1.19
CA GLU A 169 -5.60 15.95 -1.25
C GLU A 169 -4.16 15.78 -1.78
N LEU A 170 -3.66 14.54 -1.82
CA LEU A 170 -2.34 14.21 -2.36
C LEU A 170 -2.34 14.01 -3.89
N LEU A 171 -3.53 13.83 -4.49
CA LEU A 171 -3.73 13.39 -5.87
C LEU A 171 -4.34 14.47 -6.78
#